data_AF-A0A497CWR2-F1
#
_entry.id   AF-A0A497CWR2-F1
#
_cell.length_a   1.000
_cell.length_b   1.000
_cell.length_c   1.000
_cell.angle_alpha   90.00
_cell.angle_beta   90.00
_cell.angle_gamma   90.00
#
_symmetry.space_group_name_H-M   'P 1'
#
loop_
_entity.id
_entity.type
_entity.pdbx_description
1 polymer ?
#
loop_
_entity_poly.entity_id
_entity_poly.type
_entity_poly.pdbx_seq_one_letter_code
_entity_poly.pdbx_strand_id
1 'polypeptide(L)' 'MEFLRIILFPFAIAYGIAVRIRNWFFDSGIFKEKEFPIPIIGVGNLSVGGTGKTPFVEYLVNMLS' A
#
# COMPACT_ATOMS: atom_id res chain seq x y z
N MET A 1 21.67 -3.10 -14.72
CA MET A 1 20.40 -3.15 -13.94
C MET A 1 19.84 -4.56 -13.78
N GLU A 2 20.00 -5.44 -14.76
CA GLU A 2 19.43 -6.79 -14.73
C GLU A 2 20.09 -7.71 -13.69
N PHE A 3 21.43 -7.64 -13.56
CA PHE A 3 22.19 -8.36 -12.53
C PHE A 3 21.72 -8.05 -11.09
N LEU A 4 21.43 -6.77 -10.80
CA LEU A 4 20.95 -6.36 -9.48
C LEU A 4 19.56 -6.94 -9.17
N ARG A 5 18.69 -7.06 -10.18
CA ARG A 5 17.36 -7.67 -9.99
C ARG A 5 17.45 -9.13 -9.60
N ILE A 6 18.40 -9.88 -10.17
CA ILE A 6 18.61 -11.29 -9.84
C ILE A 6 19.08 -11.44 -8.39
N ILE A 7 20.03 -10.59 -7.95
CA ILE A 7 20.52 -10.61 -6.56
C ILE A 7 19.42 -10.22 -5.57
N LEU A 8 18.58 -9.23 -5.92
CA LEU A 8 17.51 -8.75 -5.06
C LEU A 8 16.25 -9.65 -5.10
N PHE A 9 16.15 -10.57 -6.05
CA PHE A 9 15.02 -11.47 -6.19
C PHE A 9 14.68 -12.30 -4.93
N PRO A 10 15.64 -12.98 -4.26
CA PRO A 10 15.35 -13.67 -3.01
C PRO A 10 14.80 -12.74 -1.92
N PHE A 11 15.29 -11.49 -1.85
CA PHE A 11 14.78 -10.48 -0.92
C PHE A 11 13.35 -10.05 -1.27
N ALA A 12 13.03 -9.93 -2.56
CA ALA A 12 11.68 -9.63 -3.02
C ALA A 12 10.69 -10.74 -2.64
N ILE A 13 11.09 -12.01 -2.74
CA ILE A 13 10.28 -13.15 -2.28
C ILE A 13 10.04 -13.07 -0.76
N ALA A 14 11.11 -12.88 0.02
CA ALA A 14 11.01 -12.78 1.47
C ALA A 14 10.08 -11.62 1.90
N TYR A 15 10.23 -10.45 1.26
CA TYR A 15 9.34 -9.30 1.46
C TYR A 15 7.89 -9.64 1.09
N GLY A 16 7.66 -10.29 -0.06
CA GLY A 16 6.32 -10.70 -0.50
C GLY A 16 5.64 -11.67 0.48
N ILE A 17 6.38 -12.62 1.04
CA ILE A 17 5.87 -13.54 2.08
C ILE A 17 5.51 -12.74 3.34
N ALA A 18 6.40 -11.86 3.82
CA ALA A 18 6.14 -11.05 5.00
C ALA A 18 4.89 -10.17 4.84
N VAL A 19 4.71 -9.52 3.68
CA VAL A 19 3.52 -8.71 3.39
C VAL A 19 2.26 -9.57 3.32
N ARG A 20 2.32 -10.77 2.71
CA ARG A 20 1.18 -11.69 2.68
C ARG A 20 0.75 -12.12 4.08
N ILE A 21 1.70 -12.47 4.94
CA ILE A 21 1.41 -12.82 6.34
C ILE A 21 0.80 -11.64 7.08
N ARG A 22 1.35 -10.43 6.92
CA ARG A 22 0.80 -9.21 7.51
C ARG A 22 -0.65 -8.99 7.06
N ASN A 23 -0.94 -9.07 5.77
CA ASN A 23 -2.27 -8.85 5.23
C ASN A 23 -3.25 -9.92 5.74
N TRP A 24 -2.83 -11.19 5.77
CA TRP A 24 -3.64 -12.27 6.33
C TRP A 24 -4.04 -12.02 7.80
N PHE A 25 -3.16 -11.44 8.61
CA PHE A 25 -3.50 -11.05 9.98
C PHE A 25 -4.52 -9.91 10.06
N PHE A 26 -4.52 -8.97 9.11
CA PHE A 26 -5.60 -7.96 9.00
C PHE A 26 -6.90 -8.61 8.51
N ASP A 27 -6.85 -9.38 7.43
CA ASP A 27 -8.03 -10.05 6.85
C ASP A 27 -8.71 -11.00 7.84
N SER A 28 -7.94 -11.63 8.73
CA SER A 28 -8.44 -12.53 9.78
C SER A 28 -8.90 -11.79 11.05
N GLY A 29 -8.83 -10.45 11.11
CA GLY A 29 -9.19 -9.64 12.27
C GLY A 29 -8.26 -9.77 13.48
N ILE A 30 -7.07 -10.36 13.31
CA ILE A 30 -6.09 -10.54 14.39
C ILE A 30 -5.43 -9.20 14.74
N PHE A 31 -5.12 -8.38 13.73
CA PHE A 31 -4.67 -7.02 13.95
C PHE A 31 -5.85 -6.08 14.15
N LYS A 32 -5.71 -5.17 15.14
CA LYS A 32 -6.74 -4.18 15.44
C LYS A 32 -6.81 -3.13 14.34
N GLU A 33 -8.00 -2.98 13.77
CA GLU A 33 -8.37 -1.85 12.93
C GLU A 33 -8.85 -0.69 13.80
N LYS A 34 -8.65 0.55 13.30
CA LYS A 34 -9.10 1.75 13.98
C LYS A 34 -10.24 2.37 13.20
N GLU A 35 -11.41 2.41 13.82
CA GLU A 35 -12.60 3.02 13.26
C GLU A 35 -12.73 4.48 13.70
N PHE A 36 -13.34 5.29 12.85
CA PHE A 36 -13.62 6.70 13.10
C PHE A 36 -15.10 6.98 12.79
N PRO A 37 -15.75 7.90 13.52
CA PRO A 37 -17.17 8.21 13.34
C PRO A 37 -17.47 9.04 12.07
N ILE A 38 -16.46 9.30 11.24
CA ILE A 38 -16.56 10.07 10.00
C ILE A 38 -16.12 9.21 8.81
N PRO A 39 -16.65 9.44 7.59
CA PRO A 39 -16.19 8.73 6.40
C PRO A 39 -14.71 9.05 6.13
N ILE A 40 -13.90 8.02 5.91
CA ILE A 40 -12.47 8.12 5.61
C ILE A 40 -12.19 7.59 4.20
N ILE A 41 -11.45 8.36 3.39
CA ILE A 41 -10.98 7.94 2.07
C ILE A 41 -9.45 7.77 2.12
N GLY A 42 -8.97 6.53 1.97
CA GLY A 42 -7.54 6.21 1.89
C GLY A 42 -7.05 6.17 0.44
N VAL A 43 -6.16 7.09 0.05
CA VAL A 43 -5.58 7.10 -1.30
C VAL A 43 -4.21 6.40 -1.33
N GLY A 44 -4.11 5.32 -2.11
CA GLY A 44 -3.01 4.35 -2.14
C GLY A 44 -2.41 4.13 -3.53
N ASN A 45 -1.27 3.43 -3.59
CA ASN A 45 -0.73 2.81 -4.81
C ASN A 45 0.04 1.53 -4.44
N LEU A 46 0.34 0.68 -5.42
CA LEU A 46 1.09 -0.57 -5.21
C LEU A 46 2.58 -0.46 -5.53
N SER A 47 2.96 0.54 -6.33
CA SER A 47 4.32 0.73 -6.81
C SER A 47 5.06 1.78 -6.01
N VAL A 48 6.36 1.61 -5.84
CA VAL A 48 7.23 2.67 -5.31
C VAL A 48 7.50 3.72 -6.40
N GLY A 49 7.62 4.99 -6.00
CA GLY A 49 7.89 6.12 -6.90
C GLY A 49 6.68 7.02 -7.16
N GLY A 50 6.84 7.95 -8.09
CA GLY A 50 5.82 8.96 -8.40
C GLY A 50 4.69 8.41 -9.28
N THR A 51 3.62 7.90 -8.67
CA THR A 51 2.44 7.38 -9.40
C THR A 51 1.27 8.38 -9.46
N GLY A 52 1.55 9.68 -9.36
CA GLY A 52 0.50 10.70 -9.43
C GLY A 52 -0.46 10.76 -8.24
N LYS A 53 -0.08 10.21 -7.07
CA LYS A 53 -0.95 10.25 -5.87
C LYS A 53 -1.30 11.70 -5.48
N THR A 54 -0.33 12.61 -5.49
CA THR A 54 -0.52 14.02 -5.13
C THR A 54 -1.54 14.74 -6.02
N PRO A 55 -1.39 14.78 -7.37
CA PRO A 55 -2.39 15.42 -8.22
C PRO A 55 -3.76 14.73 -8.17
N PHE A 56 -3.81 13.42 -7.93
CA PHE A 56 -5.07 12.72 -7.74
C PHE A 56 -5.78 13.12 -6.44
N VAL A 57 -5.04 13.28 -5.33
CA VAL A 57 -5.62 13.77 -4.07
C VAL A 57 -6.12 15.20 -4.23
N GLU A 58 -5.39 16.08 -4.93
CA GLU A 58 -5.84 17.44 -5.21
C GLU A 58 -7.16 17.46 -6.01
N TYR A 59 -7.25 16.64 -7.07
CA TYR A 59 -8.50 16.47 -7.81
C TYR A 59 -9.64 15.97 -6.92
N LEU A 60 -9.38 14.97 -6.08
CA LEU A 60 -10.39 14.40 -5.18
C LEU A 60 -10.91 15.43 -4.17
N VAL A 61 -10.01 16.24 -3.59
CA VAL A 61 -10.39 17.33 -2.67
C VAL A 61 -11.28 18.34 -3.40
N ASN A 62 -10.88 18.78 -4.59
CA ASN A 62 -11.69 19.73 -5.39
C ASN A 62 -13.07 19.18 -5.77
N MET A 63 -13.20 17.86 -5.96
CA MET A 63 -14.47 17.21 -6.29
C MET A 63 -15.41 17.09 -5.08
N LEU A 64 -14.85 17.00 -3.87
CA LEU A 64 -15.59 16.79 -2.62
C LEU A 64 -15.81 18.09 -1.81
N SER A 65 -15.24 19.21 -2.29
CA SER A 65 -15.43 20.56 -1.75
C SER A 65 -16.76 21.14 -2.20
#